data_AF-A0A7C6NVW3-F1
#
_entry.id   AF-A0A7C6NVW3-F1
#
_cell.length_a   1.000
_cell.length_b   1.000
_cell.length_c   1.000
_cell.angle_alpha   90.00
_cell.angle_beta   90.00
_cell.angle_gamma   90.00
#
_symmetry.space_group_name_H-M   'P 1'
#
loop_
_entity.id
_entity.type
_entity.pdbx_description
1 polymer ?
#
loop_
_entity_poly.entity_id
_entity_poly.type
_entity_poly.pdbx_seq_one_letter_code
_entity_poly.pdbx_strand_id
1 'polypeptide(L)'
;MQRLLKTLTEQGLLHEWEDTDFDLPYLLRAVALMRHGALAAGLWDLRRVSKWQTRHLTLLKSCLSKDLILNAFAEDYHNAFPWEQKKSLDLMWGALLGDKIEQVYNYHKQHAAFYTRVVGLKHSLLSEQEISNITPGTFIIVVPECNNPVDPNAIAVLNPNGVKIGYLRKPLAEVITLRLAAGNQAIAKIAHVLPKEFHPDSRVNIKVQFLPESTTFVKMISKETITIQITEKKWIAVKH
;
A
#
# COMPACT_ATOMS: atom_id res chain seq x y z
N MET A 1 -4.43 0.18 18.90
CA MET A 1 -3.30 0.23 19.87
C MET A 1 -3.46 -0.74 21.03
N GLN A 2 -4.55 -0.69 21.81
CA GLN A 2 -4.76 -1.56 22.99
C GLN A 2 -4.55 -3.07 22.72
N ARG A 3 -5.10 -3.59 21.61
CA ARG A 3 -4.90 -5.00 21.21
C ARG A 3 -3.43 -5.35 20.95
N LEU A 4 -2.68 -4.45 20.32
CA LEU A 4 -1.25 -4.63 20.05
C LEU A 4 -0.48 -4.69 21.38
N LEU A 5 -0.72 -3.74 22.28
CA LEU A 5 -0.10 -3.71 23.60
C LEU A 5 -0.38 -5.00 24.38
N LYS A 6 -1.65 -5.44 24.44
CA LYS A 6 -2.03 -6.69 25.09
C LYS A 6 -1.24 -7.88 24.53
N THR A 7 -1.17 -8.03 23.21
CA THR A 7 -0.40 -9.12 22.58
C THR A 7 1.08 -9.03 22.90
N LEU A 8 1.67 -7.83 22.90
CA LEU A 8 3.09 -7.65 23.21
C LEU A 8 3.40 -7.97 24.67
N THR A 9 2.52 -7.60 25.61
CA THR A 9 2.63 -7.97 27.03
C THR A 9 2.54 -9.48 27.20
N GLU A 10 1.55 -10.15 26.59
CA GLU A 10 1.37 -11.60 26.66
C GLU A 10 2.58 -12.38 26.09
N GLN A 11 3.26 -11.81 25.09
CA GLN A 11 4.47 -12.38 24.50
C GLN A 11 5.76 -12.03 25.26
N GLY A 12 5.67 -11.28 26.36
CA GLY A 12 6.83 -10.82 27.13
C GLY A 12 7.74 -9.83 26.39
N LEU A 13 7.32 -9.35 25.22
CA LEU A 13 8.13 -8.46 24.37
C LEU A 13 8.29 -7.06 24.94
N LEU A 14 7.48 -6.69 25.94
CA LEU A 14 7.58 -5.40 26.65
C LEU A 14 8.46 -5.46 27.90
N HIS A 15 8.88 -6.65 28.37
CA HIS A 15 9.65 -6.76 29.62
C HIS A 15 11.09 -6.21 29.52
N GLU A 16 11.63 -6.15 28.30
CA GLU A 16 12.99 -5.64 28.04
C GLU A 16 13.05 -4.13 27.81
N TRP A 17 11.93 -3.42 28.00
CA TRP A 17 11.81 -1.99 27.75
C TRP A 17 11.79 -1.22 29.06
N GLU A 18 12.63 -0.19 29.12
CA GLU A 18 12.73 0.73 30.24
C GLU A 18 11.79 1.94 30.03
N ASP A 19 11.39 2.60 31.11
CA ASP A 19 10.58 3.83 31.03
C ASP A 19 11.28 4.97 30.25
N THR A 20 12.60 4.86 30.07
CA THR A 20 13.46 5.78 29.33
C THR A 20 13.55 5.44 27.83
N ASP A 21 12.92 4.37 27.36
CA ASP A 21 12.93 3.97 25.95
C ASP A 21 11.99 4.84 25.10
N PHE A 22 12.48 6.04 24.73
CA PHE A 22 11.75 7.00 23.89
C PHE A 22 11.43 6.51 22.48
N ASP A 23 12.04 5.40 22.03
CA ASP A 23 11.82 4.82 20.71
C ASP A 23 10.57 3.91 20.64
N LEU A 24 10.13 3.37 21.78
CA LEU A 24 9.01 2.43 21.84
C LEU A 24 7.71 3.01 21.26
N PRO A 25 7.29 4.26 21.58
CA PRO A 25 6.06 4.81 21.01
C PRO A 25 6.10 4.91 19.48
N TYR A 26 7.26 5.22 18.89
CA TYR A 26 7.41 5.26 17.44
C TYR A 26 7.30 3.87 16.82
N LEU A 27 7.92 2.85 17.42
CA LEU A 27 7.83 1.48 16.95
C LEU A 27 6.41 0.93 17.03
N LEU A 28 5.71 1.16 18.14
CA LEU A 28 4.32 0.73 18.31
C LEU A 28 3.39 1.41 17.31
N ARG A 29 3.56 2.72 17.10
CA ARG A 29 2.77 3.47 16.11
C ARG A 29 3.07 3.00 14.69
N ALA A 30 4.34 2.78 14.36
CA ALA A 30 4.75 2.22 13.07
C ALA A 30 4.10 0.86 12.80
N VAL A 31 4.18 -0.06 13.76
CA VAL A 31 3.56 -1.39 13.66
C VAL A 31 2.05 -1.28 13.46
N ALA A 32 1.38 -0.42 14.24
CA ALA A 32 -0.06 -0.23 14.12
C ALA A 32 -0.43 0.28 12.72
N LEU A 33 0.26 1.30 12.22
CA LEU A 33 0.03 1.88 10.89
C LEU A 33 0.29 0.87 9.77
N MET A 34 1.41 0.17 9.82
CA MET A 34 1.78 -0.82 8.80
C MET A 34 0.80 -1.99 8.74
N ARG A 35 0.32 -2.49 9.89
CA ARG A 35 -0.71 -3.56 9.94
C ARG A 35 -2.02 -3.16 9.27
N HIS A 36 -2.32 -1.87 9.18
CA HIS A 36 -3.46 -1.33 8.46
C HIS A 36 -3.15 -0.95 7.01
N GLY A 37 -1.92 -1.16 6.53
CA GLY A 37 -1.49 -0.82 5.17
C GLY A 37 -1.06 0.64 4.99
N ALA A 38 -0.99 1.43 6.06
CA ALA A 38 -0.49 2.81 6.04
C ALA A 38 1.05 2.83 6.10
N LEU A 39 1.69 2.24 5.09
CA LEU A 39 3.13 2.00 5.06
C LEU A 39 3.93 3.29 5.16
N ALA A 40 3.53 4.33 4.42
CA ALA A 40 4.16 5.66 4.43
C ALA A 40 4.32 6.22 5.85
N ALA A 41 3.20 6.32 6.56
CA ALA A 41 3.17 6.86 7.91
C ALA A 41 3.93 5.96 8.89
N GLY A 42 3.87 4.64 8.71
CA GLY A 42 4.65 3.72 9.51
C GLY A 42 6.16 3.89 9.31
N LEU A 43 6.61 4.03 8.06
CA LEU A 43 8.02 4.27 7.71
C LEU A 43 8.53 5.60 8.28
N TRP A 44 7.69 6.64 8.26
CA TRP A 44 8.00 7.91 8.91
C TRP A 44 8.29 7.75 10.39
N ASP A 45 7.53 6.91 11.09
CA ASP A 45 7.77 6.62 12.51
C ASP A 45 9.03 5.78 12.72
N LEU A 46 9.30 4.78 11.87
CA LEU A 46 10.56 4.02 11.95
C LEU A 46 11.78 4.93 11.80
N ARG A 47 11.71 5.98 10.97
CA ARG A 47 12.80 6.97 10.82
C ARG A 47 13.06 7.81 12.07
N ARG A 48 12.12 7.87 13.02
CA ARG A 48 12.27 8.58 14.29
C ARG A 48 12.96 7.75 15.37
N VAL A 49 13.06 6.44 15.17
CA VAL A 49 13.83 5.56 16.06
C VAL A 49 15.27 6.01 16.06
N SER A 50 15.77 6.41 17.23
CA SER A 50 17.09 7.02 17.39
C SER A 50 18.21 6.04 17.02
N LYS A 51 18.13 4.80 17.53
CA LYS A 51 19.12 3.74 17.34
C LYS A 51 18.44 2.38 17.17
N TRP A 52 18.88 1.62 16.17
CA TRP A 52 18.40 0.25 15.97
C TRP A 52 19.14 -0.73 16.88
N GLN A 53 18.38 -1.57 17.59
CA GLN A 53 18.87 -2.61 18.49
C GLN A 53 18.15 -3.92 18.23
N THR A 54 18.70 -5.04 18.71
CA THR A 54 18.11 -6.38 18.53
C THR A 54 16.66 -6.44 18.99
N ARG A 55 16.32 -5.87 20.15
CA ARG A 55 14.94 -5.82 20.66
C ARG A 55 13.96 -5.10 19.72
N HIS A 56 14.39 -4.04 19.05
CA HIS A 56 13.57 -3.30 18.07
C HIS A 56 13.26 -4.19 16.86
N LEU A 57 14.27 -4.89 16.35
CA LEU A 57 14.15 -5.80 15.22
C LEU A 57 13.28 -7.02 15.58
N THR A 58 13.43 -7.56 16.78
CA THR A 58 12.59 -8.64 17.31
C THR A 58 11.14 -8.21 17.38
N LEU A 59 10.84 -7.01 17.91
CA LEU A 59 9.48 -6.48 17.96
C LEU A 59 8.86 -6.39 16.55
N LEU A 60 9.59 -5.83 15.57
CA LEU A 60 9.12 -5.73 14.20
C LEU A 60 8.88 -7.10 13.57
N LYS A 61 9.80 -8.05 13.73
CA LYS A 61 9.68 -9.43 13.21
C LYS A 61 8.52 -10.21 13.84
N SER A 62 8.26 -9.99 15.12
CA SER A 62 7.13 -10.62 15.83
C SER A 62 5.79 -9.98 15.44
N CYS A 63 5.80 -8.70 15.07
CA CYS A 63 4.57 -7.95 14.82
C CYS A 63 4.13 -7.89 13.36
N LEU A 64 5.06 -7.95 12.41
CA LEU A 64 4.81 -7.75 11.00
C LEU A 64 5.12 -9.04 10.24
N SER A 65 4.25 -9.41 9.30
CA SER A 65 4.56 -10.54 8.41
C SER A 65 5.76 -10.19 7.52
N LYS A 66 6.49 -11.23 7.10
CA LYS A 66 7.62 -11.06 6.17
C LYS A 66 7.20 -10.30 4.91
N ASP A 67 6.03 -10.61 4.35
CA ASP A 67 5.49 -9.94 3.17
C ASP A 67 5.21 -8.46 3.42
N LEU A 68 4.72 -8.10 4.61
CA LEU A 68 4.46 -6.70 4.95
C LEU A 68 5.75 -5.91 5.14
N ILE A 69 6.79 -6.53 5.70
CA ILE A 69 8.14 -5.95 5.81
C ILE A 69 8.73 -5.75 4.40
N LEU A 70 8.63 -6.76 3.52
CA LEU A 70 9.04 -6.67 2.12
C LEU A 70 8.29 -5.55 1.38
N ASN A 71 6.98 -5.44 1.58
CA ASN A 71 6.16 -4.38 1.00
C ASN A 71 6.58 -2.99 1.49
N ALA A 72 6.81 -2.84 2.80
CA ALA A 72 7.25 -1.58 3.37
C ALA A 72 8.60 -1.16 2.79
N PHE A 73 9.55 -2.10 2.69
CA PHE A 73 10.83 -1.83 2.05
C PHE A 73 10.68 -1.52 0.56
N ALA A 74 9.77 -2.17 -0.17
CA ALA A 74 9.51 -1.86 -1.58
C ALA A 74 8.97 -0.43 -1.77
N GLU A 75 8.08 0.03 -0.90
CA GLU A 75 7.63 1.43 -0.93
C GLU A 75 8.79 2.38 -0.59
N ASP A 76 9.64 2.01 0.37
CA ASP A 76 10.80 2.81 0.77
C ASP A 76 11.86 2.94 -0.34
N TYR A 77 12.22 1.80 -0.95
CA TYR A 77 13.24 1.67 -1.98
C TYR A 77 12.85 2.36 -3.28
N HIS A 78 11.60 2.18 -3.74
CA HIS A 78 11.11 2.79 -5.00
C HIS A 78 10.75 4.28 -4.83
N ASN A 79 11.43 4.93 -3.87
CA ASN A 79 11.35 6.33 -3.48
C ASN A 79 9.91 6.84 -3.45
N ALA A 80 9.02 6.08 -2.80
CA ALA A 80 7.66 6.53 -2.65
C ALA A 80 7.56 7.78 -1.76
N PHE A 81 8.63 8.25 -1.09
CA PHE A 81 8.54 9.31 -0.06
C PHE A 81 9.65 10.38 -0.18
N PRO A 82 9.73 11.13 -1.29
CA PRO A 82 10.88 12.02 -1.53
C PRO A 82 11.02 13.15 -0.49
N TRP A 83 9.95 13.50 0.24
CA TRP A 83 9.98 14.52 1.30
C TRP A 83 10.33 13.96 2.70
N GLU A 84 10.47 12.64 2.85
CA GLU A 84 10.59 11.97 4.16
C GLU A 84 11.98 11.38 4.45
N GLN A 85 12.89 11.38 3.48
CA GLN A 85 14.19 10.71 3.57
C GLN A 85 15.27 11.54 4.30
N LYS A 86 15.02 11.90 5.57
CA LYS A 86 16.07 12.51 6.42
C LYS A 86 17.03 11.47 7.04
N LYS A 87 16.60 10.22 7.13
CA LYS A 87 17.36 9.10 7.70
C LYS A 87 17.14 7.85 6.86
N SER A 88 18.23 7.18 6.50
CA SER A 88 18.19 5.88 5.82
C SER A 88 17.75 4.78 6.80
N LEU A 89 16.97 3.83 6.29
CA LEU A 89 16.55 2.62 6.99
C LEU A 89 17.30 1.36 6.49
N ASP A 90 18.32 1.51 5.63
CA ASP A 90 18.95 0.40 4.91
C ASP A 90 19.55 -0.65 5.85
N LEU A 91 20.22 -0.23 6.92
CA LEU A 91 20.77 -1.15 7.93
C LEU A 91 19.67 -1.94 8.65
N MET A 92 18.53 -1.30 8.93
CA MET A 92 17.37 -1.98 9.51
C MET A 92 16.79 -2.98 8.51
N TRP A 93 16.65 -2.61 7.23
CA TRP A 93 16.16 -3.52 6.20
C TRP A 93 17.06 -4.74 6.02
N GLY A 94 18.37 -4.54 5.95
CA GLY A 94 19.35 -5.64 5.91
C GLY A 94 19.20 -6.59 7.10
N ALA A 95 19.05 -6.06 8.32
CA ALA A 95 18.88 -6.89 9.51
C ALA A 95 17.51 -7.59 9.61
N LEU A 96 16.46 -7.01 9.03
CA LEU A 96 15.12 -7.60 9.01
C LEU A 96 14.97 -8.69 7.93
N LEU A 97 15.51 -8.45 6.74
CA LEU A 97 15.25 -9.25 5.54
C LEU A 97 16.39 -10.20 5.18
N GLY A 98 17.64 -9.88 5.55
CA GLY A 98 18.82 -10.63 5.09
C GLY A 98 18.85 -10.73 3.57
N ASP A 99 19.11 -11.93 3.05
CA ASP A 99 19.20 -12.22 1.61
C ASP A 99 17.90 -11.93 0.84
N LYS A 100 16.76 -11.81 1.52
CA LYS A 100 15.49 -11.46 0.87
C LYS A 100 15.42 -10.02 0.40
N ILE A 101 16.40 -9.18 0.76
CA ILE A 101 16.46 -7.78 0.36
C ILE A 101 16.39 -7.63 -1.18
N GLU A 102 16.96 -8.57 -1.93
CA GLU A 102 16.97 -8.56 -3.40
C GLU A 102 15.56 -8.68 -4.02
N GLN A 103 14.59 -9.22 -3.29
CA GLN A 103 13.21 -9.33 -3.77
C GLN A 103 12.55 -7.96 -3.96
N VAL A 104 13.08 -6.91 -3.32
CA VAL A 104 12.53 -5.55 -3.38
C VAL A 104 12.52 -4.97 -4.81
N TYR A 105 13.53 -5.31 -5.61
CA TYR A 105 13.73 -4.72 -6.94
C TYR A 105 12.55 -5.03 -7.87
N ASN A 106 11.99 -6.24 -7.76
CA ASN A 106 10.89 -6.72 -8.58
C ASN A 106 9.59 -6.94 -7.80
N TYR A 107 9.52 -6.45 -6.55
CA TYR A 107 8.41 -6.73 -5.63
C TYR A 107 7.04 -6.48 -6.28
N HIS A 108 6.79 -5.27 -6.79
CA HIS A 108 5.51 -4.89 -7.41
C HIS A 108 5.21 -5.62 -8.73
N LYS A 109 6.24 -6.12 -9.42
CA LYS A 109 6.09 -6.91 -10.66
C LYS A 109 5.59 -8.32 -10.36
N GLN A 110 6.06 -8.92 -9.26
CA GLN A 110 5.86 -10.34 -8.97
C GLN A 110 4.75 -10.62 -7.95
N HIS A 111 4.54 -9.72 -6.97
CA HIS A 111 3.63 -10.01 -5.87
C HIS A 111 2.16 -9.90 -6.29
N ALA A 112 1.35 -10.85 -5.85
CA ALA A 112 -0.08 -10.91 -6.14
C ALA A 112 -0.87 -9.83 -5.38
N ALA A 113 -0.41 -9.37 -4.22
CA ALA A 113 -1.06 -8.29 -3.50
C ALA A 113 -0.05 -7.44 -2.73
N PHE A 114 -0.33 -6.15 -2.64
CA PHE A 114 0.49 -5.20 -1.89
C PHE A 114 -0.31 -3.97 -1.47
N TYR A 115 0.16 -3.31 -0.42
CA TYR A 115 -0.28 -2.01 0.02
C TYR A 115 0.54 -0.90 -0.62
N THR A 116 -0.13 0.20 -0.91
CA THR A 116 0.47 1.46 -1.37
C THR A 116 -0.47 2.61 -1.00
N ARG A 117 -0.16 3.83 -1.46
CA ARG A 117 -0.93 5.04 -1.20
C ARG A 117 -1.42 5.71 -2.48
N VAL A 118 -2.47 6.49 -2.32
CA VAL A 118 -2.97 7.42 -3.34
C VAL A 118 -2.28 8.77 -3.16
N VAL A 119 -1.68 9.28 -4.22
CA VAL A 119 -1.00 10.57 -4.26
C VAL A 119 -1.84 11.60 -5.03
N GLY A 120 -1.48 12.88 -4.92
CA GLY A 120 -2.19 13.97 -5.58
C GLY A 120 -3.51 14.33 -4.88
N LEU A 121 -3.66 13.97 -3.59
CA LEU A 121 -4.91 14.20 -2.86
C LEU A 121 -5.24 15.70 -2.73
N LYS A 122 -4.21 16.58 -2.72
CA LYS A 122 -4.38 18.04 -2.75
C LYS A 122 -5.09 18.56 -4.02
N HIS A 123 -5.09 17.78 -5.09
CA HIS A 123 -5.75 18.10 -6.35
C HIS A 123 -7.06 17.32 -6.55
N SER A 124 -7.50 16.60 -5.50
CA SER A 124 -8.79 15.92 -5.48
C SER A 124 -9.94 16.92 -5.48
N LEU A 125 -11.07 16.52 -6.06
CA LEU A 125 -12.32 17.27 -5.96
C LEU A 125 -13.09 16.95 -4.67
N LEU A 126 -12.64 15.95 -3.90
CA LEU A 126 -13.27 15.57 -2.65
C LEU A 126 -12.94 16.57 -1.54
N SER A 127 -13.94 16.95 -0.78
CA SER A 127 -13.78 17.70 0.47
C SER A 127 -13.10 16.87 1.55
N GLU A 128 -12.58 17.55 2.58
CA GLU A 128 -11.98 16.89 3.75
C GLU A 128 -12.95 15.95 4.48
N GLN A 129 -14.24 16.32 4.53
CA GLN A 129 -15.28 15.48 5.11
C GLN A 129 -15.49 14.21 4.26
N GLU A 130 -15.52 14.35 2.94
CA GLU A 130 -15.65 13.19 2.03
C GLU A 130 -14.45 12.26 2.14
N ILE A 131 -13.23 12.79 2.20
CA ILE A 131 -12.01 12.00 2.40
C ILE A 131 -12.08 11.24 3.73
N SER A 132 -12.48 11.92 4.82
CA SER A 132 -12.56 11.31 6.15
C SER A 132 -13.66 10.25 6.26
N ASN A 133 -14.69 10.32 5.41
CA ASN A 133 -15.78 9.34 5.34
C ASN A 133 -15.46 8.12 4.47
N ILE A 134 -14.31 8.11 3.77
CA ILE A 134 -13.87 6.94 3.00
C ILE A 134 -13.67 5.76 3.96
N THR A 135 -14.46 4.70 3.76
CA THR A 135 -14.47 3.54 4.67
C THR A 135 -13.42 2.49 4.25
N PRO A 136 -12.54 2.03 5.15
CA PRO A 136 -11.66 0.89 4.89
C PRO A 136 -12.42 -0.36 4.41
N GLY A 137 -11.83 -1.09 3.47
CA GLY A 137 -12.43 -2.26 2.81
C GLY A 137 -13.28 -1.92 1.57
N THR A 138 -13.63 -0.65 1.38
CA THR A 138 -14.38 -0.18 0.19
C THR A 138 -13.57 -0.46 -1.08
N PHE A 139 -14.22 -1.07 -2.08
CA PHE A 139 -13.62 -1.25 -3.40
C PHE A 139 -13.45 0.10 -4.09
N ILE A 140 -12.34 0.28 -4.78
CA ILE A 140 -12.05 1.49 -5.57
C ILE A 140 -11.78 1.10 -7.01
N ILE A 141 -11.91 2.08 -7.89
CA ILE A 141 -11.69 1.93 -9.31
C ILE A 141 -10.27 2.45 -9.61
N VAL A 142 -9.47 1.65 -10.33
CA VAL A 142 -8.15 2.05 -10.82
C VAL A 142 -8.19 2.04 -12.35
N VAL A 143 -7.88 3.19 -12.96
CA VAL A 143 -8.02 3.38 -14.42
C VAL A 143 -6.72 3.93 -15.00
N PRO A 144 -6.10 3.25 -15.98
CA PRO A 144 -5.03 3.83 -16.77
C PRO A 144 -5.50 5.06 -17.55
N GLU A 145 -4.79 6.18 -17.41
CA GLU A 145 -4.99 7.41 -18.19
C GLU A 145 -3.87 7.53 -19.24
N CYS A 146 -3.90 6.72 -20.30
CA CYS A 146 -2.81 6.66 -21.30
C CYS A 146 -2.54 7.99 -22.04
N ASN A 147 -3.52 8.90 -22.04
CA ASN A 147 -3.43 10.23 -22.65
C ASN A 147 -3.09 11.33 -21.63
N ASN A 148 -2.65 10.98 -20.42
CA ASN A 148 -2.26 11.95 -19.42
C ASN A 148 -1.01 12.72 -19.89
N PRO A 149 -1.04 14.07 -19.89
CA PRO A 149 0.02 14.89 -20.48
C PRO A 149 1.33 14.89 -19.69
N VAL A 150 1.32 14.44 -18.43
CA VAL A 150 2.48 14.45 -17.53
C VAL A 150 3.12 13.07 -17.42
N ASP A 151 2.31 12.01 -17.44
CA ASP A 151 2.77 10.64 -17.31
C ASP A 151 1.88 9.69 -18.13
N PRO A 152 2.36 9.13 -19.26
CA PRO A 152 1.56 8.23 -20.09
C PRO A 152 1.20 6.92 -19.38
N ASN A 153 1.86 6.60 -18.26
CA ASN A 153 1.56 5.44 -17.43
C ASN A 153 0.64 5.76 -16.25
N ALA A 154 0.10 6.99 -16.15
CA ALA A 154 -0.69 7.42 -15.01
C ALA A 154 -1.87 6.48 -14.76
N ILE A 155 -2.10 6.15 -13.49
CA ILE A 155 -3.28 5.38 -13.06
C ILE A 155 -4.07 6.23 -12.08
N ALA A 156 -5.25 6.65 -12.50
CA ALA A 156 -6.19 7.35 -11.65
C ALA A 156 -6.85 6.39 -10.66
N VAL A 157 -7.08 6.89 -9.45
CA VAL A 157 -7.80 6.20 -8.38
C VAL A 157 -9.11 6.93 -8.13
N LEU A 158 -10.22 6.23 -8.31
CA LEU A 158 -11.57 6.79 -8.19
C LEU A 158 -12.36 6.04 -7.11
N ASN A 159 -13.26 6.76 -6.46
CA ASN A 159 -14.21 6.17 -5.53
C ASN A 159 -15.28 5.35 -6.30
N PRO A 160 -16.15 4.58 -5.61
CA PRO A 160 -17.20 3.81 -6.25
C PRO A 160 -18.17 4.61 -7.14
N ASN A 161 -18.29 5.92 -6.87
CA ASN A 161 -19.16 6.82 -7.64
C ASN A 161 -18.44 7.42 -8.86
N GLY A 162 -17.21 6.99 -9.16
CA GLY A 162 -16.42 7.51 -10.27
C GLY A 162 -15.77 8.86 -10.01
N VAL A 163 -15.77 9.37 -8.79
CA VAL A 163 -15.08 10.63 -8.45
C VAL A 163 -13.62 10.34 -8.16
N LYS A 164 -12.71 11.06 -8.85
CA LYS A 164 -11.27 10.91 -8.68
C LYS A 164 -10.82 11.32 -7.28
N ILE A 165 -10.16 10.41 -6.59
CA ILE A 165 -9.49 10.62 -5.30
C ILE A 165 -8.06 11.14 -5.51
N GLY A 166 -7.37 10.59 -6.51
CA GLY A 166 -5.98 10.92 -6.82
C GLY A 166 -5.38 9.94 -7.83
N TYR A 167 -4.09 9.65 -7.69
CA TYR A 167 -3.32 8.79 -8.59
C TYR A 167 -2.49 7.77 -7.83
N LEU A 168 -2.04 6.72 -8.53
CA LEU A 168 -0.89 5.95 -8.09
C LEU A 168 0.40 6.70 -8.42
N ARG A 169 1.43 6.53 -7.58
CA ARG A 169 2.74 7.14 -7.82
C ARG A 169 3.35 6.61 -9.13
N LYS A 170 4.04 7.48 -9.86
CA LYS A 170 4.60 7.20 -11.19
C LYS A 170 5.35 5.87 -11.34
N PRO A 171 6.36 5.53 -10.49
CA PRO A 171 7.08 4.27 -10.67
C PRO A 171 6.21 3.02 -10.46
N LEU A 172 5.14 3.13 -9.66
CA LEU A 172 4.20 2.04 -9.46
C LEU A 172 3.19 1.97 -10.60
N ALA A 173 2.75 3.12 -11.09
CA ALA A 173 1.81 3.24 -12.20
C ALA A 173 2.39 2.57 -13.46
N GLU A 174 3.67 2.79 -13.77
CA GLU A 174 4.40 2.09 -14.84
C GLU A 174 4.36 0.56 -14.67
N VAL A 175 4.73 0.06 -13.49
CA VAL A 175 4.73 -1.39 -13.22
C VAL A 175 3.33 -1.99 -13.35
N ILE A 176 2.31 -1.33 -12.83
CA ILE A 176 0.93 -1.83 -12.89
C ILE A 176 0.40 -1.78 -14.32
N THR A 177 0.64 -0.70 -15.06
CA THR A 177 0.24 -0.57 -16.46
C THR A 177 0.82 -1.69 -17.33
N LEU A 178 2.09 -2.05 -17.13
CA LEU A 178 2.70 -3.20 -17.82
C LEU A 178 1.99 -4.52 -17.47
N ARG A 179 1.62 -4.73 -16.21
CA ARG A 179 0.90 -5.94 -15.79
C ARG A 179 -0.51 -6.00 -16.39
N LEU A 180 -1.22 -4.88 -16.43
CA LEU A 180 -2.54 -4.77 -17.03
C LEU A 180 -2.49 -5.00 -18.55
N ALA A 181 -1.49 -4.42 -19.23
CA ALA A 181 -1.25 -4.64 -20.66
C ALA A 181 -0.92 -6.10 -21.00
N ALA A 182 -0.29 -6.83 -20.07
CA ALA A 182 -0.06 -8.27 -20.17
C ALA A 182 -1.32 -9.13 -19.89
N GLY A 183 -2.49 -8.52 -19.70
CA GLY A 183 -3.76 -9.21 -19.48
C GLY A 183 -4.08 -9.54 -18.01
N ASN A 184 -3.23 -9.14 -17.06
CA ASN A 184 -3.55 -9.35 -15.65
C ASN A 184 -4.73 -8.47 -15.22
N GLN A 185 -5.59 -9.00 -14.36
CA GLN A 185 -6.67 -8.23 -13.75
C GLN A 185 -6.29 -7.82 -12.33
N ALA A 186 -6.66 -6.60 -11.92
CA ALA A 186 -6.41 -6.10 -10.58
C ALA A 186 -7.70 -5.60 -9.93
N ILE A 187 -7.85 -5.89 -8.64
CA ILE A 187 -8.84 -5.26 -7.77
C ILE A 187 -8.10 -4.38 -6.77
N ALA A 188 -8.72 -3.28 -6.37
CA ALA A 188 -8.18 -2.41 -5.34
C ALA A 188 -9.23 -2.08 -4.28
N LYS A 189 -8.78 -1.96 -3.03
CA LYS A 189 -9.62 -1.59 -1.88
C LYS A 189 -8.91 -0.54 -1.04
N ILE A 190 -9.68 0.30 -0.37
CA ILE A 190 -9.16 1.15 0.71
C ILE A 190 -8.63 0.24 1.81
N ALA A 191 -7.36 0.38 2.15
CA ALA A 191 -6.75 -0.29 3.28
C ALA A 191 -6.93 0.54 4.56
N HIS A 192 -6.64 1.83 4.47
CA HIS A 192 -6.74 2.75 5.60
C HIS A 192 -6.84 4.21 5.14
N VAL A 193 -7.44 5.04 5.97
CA VAL A 193 -7.53 6.49 5.75
C VAL A 193 -6.98 7.20 6.98
N LEU A 194 -5.91 7.97 6.80
CA LEU A 194 -5.31 8.72 7.89
C LEU A 194 -5.99 10.08 8.09
N PRO A 195 -5.99 10.58 9.34
CA PRO A 195 -6.45 11.92 9.68
C PRO A 195 -5.75 13.04 8.91
N LYS A 196 -6.35 14.24 8.92
CA LYS A 196 -5.89 15.43 8.18
C LYS A 196 -4.53 15.97 8.65
N GLU A 197 -4.08 15.57 9.82
CA GLU A 197 -2.78 15.94 10.39
C GLU A 197 -1.62 15.29 9.63
N PHE A 198 -1.89 14.23 8.86
CA PHE A 198 -0.91 13.59 8.00
C PHE A 198 -0.78 14.30 6.65
N HIS A 199 0.39 14.16 6.02
CA HIS A 199 0.60 14.66 4.67
C HIS A 199 -0.48 14.11 3.71
N PRO A 200 -1.10 14.93 2.84
CA PRO A 200 -2.23 14.51 2.02
C PRO A 200 -1.98 13.23 1.21
N ASP A 201 -0.81 13.11 0.59
CA ASP A 201 -0.47 11.94 -0.22
C ASP A 201 -0.21 10.66 0.61
N SER A 202 -0.17 10.76 1.94
CA SER A 202 -0.02 9.60 2.83
C SER A 202 -1.38 9.17 3.41
N ARG A 203 -2.46 9.93 3.19
CA ARG A 203 -3.73 9.72 3.88
C ARG A 203 -4.52 8.56 3.35
N VAL A 204 -4.72 8.47 2.05
CA VAL A 204 -5.52 7.38 1.47
C VAL A 204 -4.59 6.23 1.09
N ASN A 205 -4.70 5.12 1.81
CA ASN A 205 -3.90 3.93 1.63
C ASN A 205 -4.77 2.83 1.06
N ILE A 206 -4.25 2.09 0.08
CA ILE A 206 -4.99 1.08 -0.66
C ILE A 206 -4.24 -0.25 -0.66
N LYS A 207 -4.99 -1.33 -0.82
CA LYS A 207 -4.47 -2.65 -1.16
C LYS A 207 -4.81 -2.93 -2.62
N VAL A 208 -3.78 -3.17 -3.42
CA VAL A 208 -3.92 -3.66 -4.80
C VAL A 208 -3.73 -5.18 -4.75
N GLN A 209 -4.59 -5.91 -5.44
CA GLN A 209 -4.50 -7.35 -5.58
C GLN A 209 -4.74 -7.74 -7.02
N PHE A 210 -3.75 -8.38 -7.63
CA PHE A 210 -3.87 -9.03 -8.92
C PHE A 210 -4.53 -10.39 -8.74
N LEU A 211 -5.46 -10.68 -9.66
CA LEU A 211 -6.18 -11.93 -9.67
C LEU A 211 -5.35 -12.99 -10.42
N PRO A 212 -5.34 -14.26 -9.94
CA PRO A 212 -4.89 -15.37 -10.74
C PRO A 212 -5.64 -15.44 -12.06
N GLU A 213 -4.97 -15.84 -13.14
CA GLU A 213 -5.54 -15.95 -14.51
C GLU A 213 -6.84 -16.79 -14.56
N SER A 214 -7.06 -17.68 -13.58
CA SER A 214 -8.22 -18.56 -13.47
C SER A 214 -9.42 -17.97 -12.70
N THR A 215 -9.38 -16.71 -12.27
CA THR A 215 -10.39 -16.15 -11.36
C THR A 215 -11.48 -15.40 -12.11
N THR A 216 -12.66 -16.02 -12.25
CA THR A 216 -13.87 -15.38 -12.77
C THR A 216 -14.62 -14.67 -11.64
N PHE A 217 -14.83 -13.36 -11.73
CA PHE A 217 -15.67 -12.61 -10.78
C PHE A 217 -16.99 -12.18 -11.41
N VAL A 218 -18.09 -12.51 -10.75
CA VAL A 218 -19.44 -11.98 -11.04
C VAL A 218 -19.85 -11.10 -9.86
N LYS A 219 -20.08 -9.80 -10.07
CA LYS A 219 -20.69 -8.94 -9.06
C LYS A 219 -21.64 -7.93 -9.72
N MET A 220 -22.93 -8.12 -9.47
CA MET A 220 -24.02 -7.21 -9.86
C MET A 220 -24.14 -6.07 -8.85
N ILE A 221 -24.04 -4.82 -9.31
CA ILE A 221 -24.67 -3.65 -8.67
C ILE A 221 -25.10 -2.68 -9.79
N SER A 222 -26.39 -2.32 -9.83
CA SER A 222 -26.98 -1.24 -10.66
C SER A 222 -27.19 0.02 -9.82
N LYS A 223 -27.24 1.26 -10.34
CA LYS A 223 -27.85 1.77 -11.58
C LYS A 223 -27.01 2.89 -12.26
N GLU A 224 -26.77 2.69 -13.56
CA GLU A 224 -26.87 3.65 -14.69
C GLU A 224 -25.78 4.77 -14.83
N THR A 225 -24.85 4.85 -15.80
CA THR A 225 -24.45 4.00 -16.96
C THR A 225 -23.06 4.43 -17.49
N ILE A 226 -22.03 3.59 -17.33
CA ILE A 226 -20.93 3.40 -18.32
C ILE A 226 -20.74 1.90 -18.46
N THR A 227 -20.85 1.41 -19.69
CA THR A 227 -20.84 -0.02 -20.05
C THR A 227 -19.44 -0.47 -20.44
N ILE A 228 -18.90 -1.49 -19.77
CA ILE A 228 -17.72 -2.25 -20.22
C ILE A 228 -18.16 -3.71 -20.41
N GLN A 229 -17.88 -4.27 -21.58
CA GLN A 229 -18.12 -5.67 -21.93
C GLN A 229 -16.93 -6.55 -21.55
N ILE A 230 -17.20 -7.75 -21.03
CA ILE A 230 -16.22 -8.84 -20.89
C ILE A 230 -16.85 -10.08 -21.53
N THR A 231 -16.22 -10.59 -22.59
CA THR A 231 -16.63 -11.83 -23.28
C THR A 231 -15.51 -12.86 -23.21
N GLU A 232 -15.88 -14.11 -22.95
CA GLU A 232 -15.06 -15.27 -23.31
C GLU A 232 -14.88 -15.29 -24.83
N LYS A 233 -13.65 -15.46 -25.30
CA LYS A 233 -13.42 -16.22 -26.53
C LYS A 233 -12.32 -17.23 -26.30
N LYS A 234 -12.73 -18.50 -26.11
CA LYS A 234 -11.95 -19.63 -26.61
C LYS A 234 -11.73 -19.40 -28.10
N TRP A 235 -10.49 -19.23 -28.51
CA TRP A 235 -10.13 -19.32 -29.92
C TRP A 235 -10.22 -20.78 -30.35
N ILE A 236 -11.33 -21.16 -31.00
CA ILE A 236 -11.36 -22.33 -31.88
C ILE A 236 -11.25 -21.78 -33.29
N ALA A 237 -10.11 -22.05 -33.94
CA ALA A 237 -9.95 -21.75 -35.35
C ALA A 237 -10.88 -22.65 -36.16
N VAL A 238 -11.85 -22.07 -36.86
CA VAL A 238 -12.61 -22.78 -37.89
C VAL A 238 -12.29 -22.11 -39.21
N LYS A 239 -11.62 -22.86 -40.10
CA LYS A 239 -11.41 -22.48 -41.50
C LYS A 239 -12.72 -22.68 -42.27
N HIS A 240 -13.13 -21.66 -43.02
CA HIS A 240 -13.98 -21.82 -44.20
C HIS A 240 -13.24 -21.19 -45.39
#